data_AF-A0A1C3WM74-F1
#
_entry.id   AF-A0A1C3WM74-F1
#
_cell.length_a   1.000
_cell.length_b   1.000
_cell.length_c   1.000
_cell.angle_alpha   90.00
_cell.angle_beta   90.00
_cell.angle_gamma   90.00
#
_symmetry.space_group_name_H-M   'P 1'
#
loop_
_entity.id
_entity.type
_entity.pdbx_description
1 polymer ?
#
loop_
_entity_poly.entity_id
_entity_poly.type
_entity_poly.pdbx_seq_one_letter_code
_entity_poly.pdbx_strand_id
1 'polypeptide(L)'
;MTMRLDPFLEVVDAQRVFSVLRKLNACGLDYAITGGMALEPGLGSGLGRQRAFNDIDVVVSTFEALPSTLASAFMISHAHPDRPKGKLAIQLVEPKQRVRIDVFSACGDTLMRTRPALIGDLPIKVVAVEDLACRIASEMICFSRGDSVPPKCADDHARARQVVDVDLVERAWRDQRREMDPLTYADATVQIADATERQAGKLASQVYCTDSDAVCRHCRDTVDFKVASPKSVIAILGYC
;
A
#
# COMPACT_ATOMS: atom_id res chain seq x y z
N MET A 1 8.40 8.82 -17.30
CA MET A 1 8.27 9.97 -16.37
C MET A 1 9.29 9.81 -15.26
N THR A 2 10.00 10.86 -14.86
CA THR A 2 10.86 10.82 -13.67
C THR A 2 10.01 11.10 -12.45
N MET A 3 9.98 10.17 -11.49
CA MET A 3 9.31 10.30 -10.22
C MET A 3 10.32 10.77 -9.17
N ARG A 4 10.11 12.00 -8.68
CA ARG A 4 10.89 12.56 -7.58
C ARG A 4 10.26 12.16 -6.26
N LEU A 5 11.07 11.64 -5.34
CA LEU A 5 10.64 11.33 -3.97
C LEU A 5 10.90 12.48 -3.00
N ASP A 6 11.90 13.31 -3.27
CA ASP A 6 12.38 14.37 -2.39
C ASP A 6 11.41 15.53 -2.11
N PRO A 7 10.35 15.80 -2.92
CA PRO A 7 9.30 16.73 -2.51
C PRO A 7 8.31 16.10 -1.52
N PHE A 8 8.31 14.77 -1.39
CA PHE A 8 7.28 14.00 -0.69
C PHE A 8 7.83 13.23 0.53
N LEU A 9 9.15 13.06 0.60
CA LEU A 9 9.88 12.42 1.68
C LEU A 9 11.10 13.28 2.06
N GLU A 10 11.52 13.18 3.32
CA GLU A 10 12.85 13.69 3.72
C GLU A 10 13.95 13.04 2.87
N VAL A 11 15.03 13.79 2.59
CA VAL A 11 16.11 13.35 1.70
C VAL A 11 16.72 12.01 2.15
N VAL A 12 16.89 11.84 3.47
CA VAL A 12 17.40 10.60 4.05
C VAL A 12 16.46 9.42 3.82
N ASP A 13 15.15 9.63 3.88
CA ASP A 13 14.16 8.59 3.64
C ASP A 13 14.04 8.26 2.15
N ALA A 14 14.14 9.26 1.27
CA ALA A 14 14.21 9.03 -0.17
C ALA A 14 15.40 8.13 -0.55
N GLN A 15 16.57 8.32 0.09
CA GLN A 15 17.75 7.47 -0.11
C GLN A 15 17.56 6.05 0.44
N ARG A 16 16.95 5.92 1.63
CA ARG A 16 16.59 4.60 2.22
C ARG A 16 15.67 3.84 1.28
N VAL A 17 14.61 4.48 0.81
CA VAL A 17 13.65 3.92 -0.14
C VAL A 17 14.33 3.46 -1.41
N PHE A 18 15.12 4.34 -2.05
CA PHE A 18 15.82 4.01 -3.29
C PHE A 18 16.73 2.78 -3.12
N SER A 19 17.45 2.68 -2.01
CA SER A 19 18.31 1.53 -1.69
C SER A 19 17.51 0.23 -1.53
N VAL A 20 16.35 0.29 -0.88
CA VAL A 20 15.47 -0.88 -0.70
C VAL A 20 14.85 -1.31 -2.03
N LEU A 21 14.37 -0.37 -2.86
CA LEU A 21 13.81 -0.67 -4.18
C LEU A 21 14.85 -1.32 -5.11
N ARG A 22 16.10 -0.84 -5.10
CA ARG A 22 17.21 -1.49 -5.82
C ARG A 22 17.40 -2.93 -5.38
N LYS A 23 17.30 -3.19 -4.07
CA LYS A 23 17.43 -4.54 -3.51
C LYS A 23 16.26 -5.44 -3.93
N LEU A 24 15.03 -4.92 -3.94
CA LEU A 24 13.86 -5.65 -4.46
C LEU A 24 14.03 -6.02 -5.94
N ASN A 25 14.50 -5.08 -6.77
CA ASN A 25 14.78 -5.33 -8.19
C ASN A 25 15.89 -6.37 -8.37
N ALA A 26 16.94 -6.33 -7.54
CA ALA A 26 18.01 -7.34 -7.58
C ALA A 26 17.54 -8.74 -7.19
N CYS A 27 16.43 -8.87 -6.43
CA CYS A 27 15.79 -10.15 -6.17
C CYS A 27 14.93 -10.63 -7.35
N GLY A 28 14.72 -9.81 -8.38
CA GLY A 28 13.85 -10.13 -9.52
C GLY A 28 12.37 -9.98 -9.21
N LEU A 29 12.00 -9.22 -8.17
CA LEU A 29 10.59 -8.99 -7.86
C LEU A 29 9.93 -8.15 -8.97
N ASP A 30 8.85 -8.66 -9.55
CA ASP A 30 8.01 -7.89 -10.46
C ASP A 30 6.85 -7.24 -9.69
N TYR A 31 6.91 -5.91 -9.51
CA TYR A 31 5.98 -5.17 -8.67
C TYR A 31 5.63 -3.80 -9.22
N ALA A 32 4.55 -3.22 -8.67
CA ALA A 32 4.23 -1.81 -8.81
C ALA A 32 4.14 -1.13 -7.43
N ILE A 33 4.70 0.08 -7.31
CA ILE A 33 4.59 0.90 -6.10
C ILE A 33 3.14 1.36 -5.94
N THR A 34 2.64 1.28 -4.70
CA THR A 34 1.29 1.74 -4.31
C THR A 34 1.36 2.62 -3.06
N GLY A 35 0.22 2.85 -2.41
CA GLY A 35 0.14 3.55 -1.13
C GLY A 35 0.58 5.00 -1.21
N GLY A 36 1.09 5.54 -0.09
CA GLY A 36 1.48 6.95 0.01
C GLY A 36 2.58 7.33 -0.98
N MET A 37 3.52 6.41 -1.25
CA MET A 37 4.61 6.64 -2.19
C MET A 37 4.12 6.81 -3.63
N ALA A 38 3.07 6.09 -4.03
CA ALA A 38 2.45 6.28 -5.35
C ALA A 38 1.50 7.49 -5.36
N LEU A 39 0.77 7.70 -4.27
CA LEU A 39 -0.27 8.72 -4.18
C LEU A 39 0.30 10.13 -4.25
N GLU A 40 1.26 10.50 -3.40
CA GLU A 40 1.70 11.89 -3.31
C GLU A 40 2.28 12.43 -4.64
N PRO A 41 3.12 11.68 -5.38
CA PRO A 41 3.56 12.09 -6.71
C PRO A 41 2.43 12.05 -7.74
N GLY A 42 1.49 11.12 -7.63
CA GLY A 42 0.32 11.00 -8.50
C GLY A 42 -0.66 12.17 -8.37
N LEU A 43 -0.72 12.81 -7.20
CA LEU A 43 -1.49 14.03 -6.94
C LEU A 43 -0.84 15.29 -7.55
N GLY A 44 0.46 15.23 -7.87
CA GLY A 44 1.23 16.37 -8.37
C GLY A 44 1.52 17.44 -7.31
N SER A 45 2.30 18.46 -7.66
CA SER A 45 2.81 19.46 -6.70
C SER A 45 1.75 20.36 -6.06
N GLY A 46 0.54 20.43 -6.62
CA GLY A 46 -0.55 21.24 -6.08
C GLY A 46 -1.31 20.58 -4.93
N LEU A 47 -1.30 19.24 -4.86
CA LEU A 47 -2.11 18.47 -3.92
C LEU A 47 -1.30 17.43 -3.13
N GLY A 48 -0.21 16.94 -3.70
CA GLY A 48 0.74 16.06 -3.01
C GLY A 48 1.47 16.81 -1.91
N ARG A 49 1.84 16.09 -0.85
CA ARG A 49 2.54 16.67 0.31
C ARG A 49 3.70 15.82 0.77
N GLN A 50 4.63 16.46 1.45
CA GLN A 50 5.64 15.76 2.22
C GLN A 50 4.99 15.05 3.41
N ARG A 51 5.41 13.81 3.67
CA ARG A 51 4.94 13.00 4.79
C ARG A 51 6.07 12.25 5.45
N ALA A 52 5.89 11.91 6.72
CA ALA A 52 6.78 11.01 7.41
C ALA A 52 6.79 9.64 6.71
N PHE A 53 7.99 9.11 6.46
CA PHE A 53 8.17 7.79 5.90
C PHE A 53 7.91 6.71 6.96
N ASN A 54 7.16 5.68 6.60
CA ASN A 54 6.83 4.57 7.51
C ASN A 54 7.20 3.23 6.89
N ASP A 55 6.75 3.00 5.66
CA ASP A 55 6.80 1.73 4.95
C ASP A 55 6.85 1.97 3.43
N ILE A 56 7.18 0.90 2.71
CA ILE A 56 7.04 0.83 1.25
C ILE A 56 5.88 -0.12 0.95
N ASP A 57 4.85 0.38 0.27
CA ASP A 57 3.76 -0.46 -0.21
C ASP A 57 3.99 -0.84 -1.69
N VAL A 58 3.89 -2.12 -2.01
CA VAL A 58 3.95 -2.61 -3.39
C VAL A 58 2.85 -3.63 -3.69
N VAL A 59 2.50 -3.74 -4.97
CA VAL A 59 1.55 -4.73 -5.48
C VAL A 59 2.28 -5.70 -6.41
N VAL A 60 2.02 -6.98 -6.23
CA VAL A 60 2.48 -8.09 -7.10
C VAL A 60 1.28 -8.83 -7.66
N SER A 61 1.48 -9.67 -8.68
CA SER A 61 0.36 -10.40 -9.30
C SER A 61 -0.31 -11.36 -8.31
N THR A 62 0.48 -12.20 -7.64
CA THR A 62 0.04 -13.27 -6.73
C THR A 62 1.15 -13.58 -5.71
N PHE A 63 0.85 -14.39 -4.69
CA PHE A 63 1.86 -14.85 -3.73
C PHE A 63 2.85 -15.82 -4.38
N GLU A 64 2.35 -16.68 -5.27
CA GLU A 64 3.12 -17.71 -5.99
C GLU A 64 4.15 -17.10 -6.95
N ALA A 65 3.93 -15.86 -7.38
CA ALA A 65 4.86 -15.12 -8.24
C ALA A 65 6.04 -14.49 -7.46
N LEU A 66 6.06 -14.60 -6.13
CA LEU A 66 7.15 -14.04 -5.32
C LEU A 66 8.44 -14.85 -5.53
N PRO A 67 9.57 -14.21 -5.87
CA PRO A 67 10.82 -14.91 -6.04
C PRO A 67 11.38 -15.36 -4.69
N SER A 68 11.83 -16.62 -4.60
CA SER A 68 12.39 -17.21 -3.38
C SER A 68 13.66 -16.49 -2.87
N THR A 69 14.35 -15.77 -3.75
CA THR A 69 15.48 -14.89 -3.42
C THR A 69 15.14 -13.79 -2.41
N LEU A 70 13.86 -13.43 -2.25
CA LEU A 70 13.44 -12.50 -1.21
C LEU A 70 13.77 -13.03 0.19
N ALA A 71 13.71 -14.35 0.40
CA ALA A 71 13.93 -14.96 1.71
C ALA A 71 15.40 -14.87 2.17
N SER A 72 16.35 -14.78 1.24
CA SER A 72 17.77 -14.57 1.56
C SER A 72 18.13 -13.08 1.66
N ALA A 73 17.34 -12.20 1.02
CA ALA A 73 17.57 -10.77 1.01
C ALA A 73 16.85 -10.01 2.15
N PHE A 74 15.72 -10.51 2.63
CA PHE A 74 14.87 -9.82 3.60
C PHE A 74 14.46 -10.74 4.74
N MET A 75 14.14 -10.14 5.89
CA MET A 75 13.45 -10.84 6.96
C MET A 75 11.95 -10.87 6.65
N ILE A 76 11.31 -12.04 6.78
CA ILE A 76 9.88 -12.19 6.51
C ILE A 76 9.10 -11.97 7.80
N SER A 77 8.38 -10.85 7.90
CA SER A 77 7.55 -10.52 9.08
C SER A 77 6.19 -11.23 9.02
N HIS A 78 5.60 -11.29 7.83
CA HIS A 78 4.34 -12.00 7.58
C HIS A 78 4.39 -12.71 6.23
N ALA A 79 3.81 -13.91 6.14
CA ALA A 79 3.60 -14.63 4.88
C ALA A 79 2.20 -15.23 4.86
N HIS A 80 1.38 -14.79 3.90
CA HIS A 80 -0.05 -15.06 3.85
C HIS A 80 -0.47 -15.66 2.49
N PRO A 81 -0.07 -16.91 2.19
CA PRO A 81 -0.31 -17.51 0.87
C PRO A 81 -1.80 -17.60 0.51
N ASP A 82 -2.68 -17.82 1.50
CA ASP A 82 -4.10 -18.07 1.25
C ASP A 82 -4.99 -16.83 1.39
N ARG A 83 -4.41 -15.63 1.52
CA ARG A 83 -5.21 -14.41 1.65
C ARG A 83 -5.85 -14.04 0.31
N PRO A 84 -7.09 -13.53 0.30
CA PRO A 84 -7.73 -13.08 -0.93
C PRO A 84 -6.91 -11.99 -1.65
N LYS A 85 -7.16 -11.84 -2.96
CA LYS A 85 -6.64 -10.76 -3.79
C LYS A 85 -6.85 -9.38 -3.15
N GLY A 86 -5.92 -8.45 -3.36
CA GLY A 86 -5.98 -7.10 -2.79
C GLY A 86 -5.66 -7.02 -1.29
N LYS A 87 -5.19 -8.12 -0.69
CA LYS A 87 -4.74 -8.19 0.71
C LYS A 87 -3.23 -8.43 0.78
N LEU A 88 -2.68 -8.17 1.96
CA LEU A 88 -1.26 -8.40 2.25
C LEU A 88 -0.92 -9.87 1.98
N ALA A 89 -0.01 -10.10 1.04
CA ALA A 89 0.50 -11.39 0.64
C ALA A 89 1.76 -11.74 1.43
N ILE A 90 2.70 -10.81 1.53
CA ILE A 90 3.91 -10.95 2.34
C ILE A 90 4.30 -9.60 2.92
N GLN A 91 4.90 -9.58 4.11
CA GLN A 91 5.53 -8.39 4.67
C GLN A 91 7.02 -8.67 4.86
N LEU A 92 7.85 -7.84 4.27
CA LEU A 92 9.30 -7.93 4.33
C LEU A 92 9.85 -6.85 5.26
N VAL A 93 11.01 -7.12 5.84
CA VAL A 93 11.78 -6.16 6.60
C VAL A 93 13.19 -6.14 6.03
N GLU A 94 13.65 -4.95 5.63
CA GLU A 94 15.04 -4.70 5.30
C GLU A 94 15.76 -4.23 6.58
N PRO A 95 16.65 -5.07 7.16
CA PRO A 95 17.16 -4.82 8.50
C PRO A 95 18.18 -3.69 8.58
N LYS A 96 18.93 -3.40 7.51
CA LYS A 96 19.98 -2.36 7.52
C LYS A 96 19.37 -0.97 7.47
N GLN A 97 18.39 -0.79 6.60
CA GLN A 97 17.65 0.45 6.41
C GLN A 97 16.50 0.59 7.40
N ARG A 98 16.17 -0.48 8.16
CA ARG A 98 15.03 -0.54 9.09
C ARG A 98 13.73 -0.15 8.40
N VAL A 99 13.47 -0.78 7.25
CA VAL A 99 12.31 -0.47 6.40
C VAL A 99 11.40 -1.68 6.35
N ARG A 100 10.11 -1.44 6.58
CA ARG A 100 9.04 -2.40 6.34
C ARG A 100 8.56 -2.26 4.90
N ILE A 101 8.32 -3.38 4.23
CA ILE A 101 7.76 -3.44 2.89
C ILE A 101 6.50 -4.30 2.95
N ASP A 102 5.36 -3.69 2.67
CA ASP A 102 4.08 -4.36 2.59
C ASP A 102 3.79 -4.74 1.13
N VAL A 103 3.72 -6.05 0.86
CA VAL A 103 3.51 -6.60 -0.48
C VAL A 103 2.10 -7.15 -0.58
N PHE A 104 1.28 -6.52 -1.40
CA PHE A 104 -0.12 -6.89 -1.61
C PHE A 104 -0.29 -7.68 -2.90
N SER A 105 -1.19 -8.65 -2.91
CA SER A 105 -1.64 -9.27 -4.16
C SER A 105 -2.53 -8.31 -4.94
N ALA A 106 -2.44 -8.32 -6.27
CA ALA A 106 -3.22 -7.46 -7.14
C ALA A 106 -4.73 -7.73 -6.99
N CYS A 107 -5.52 -6.66 -7.06
CA CYS A 107 -6.98 -6.72 -7.09
C CYS A 107 -7.45 -6.35 -8.50
N GLY A 108 -8.28 -7.20 -9.11
CA GLY A 108 -8.69 -7.04 -10.51
C GLY A 108 -7.51 -6.77 -11.45
N ASP A 109 -7.64 -5.73 -12.26
CA ASP A 109 -6.69 -5.36 -13.30
C ASP A 109 -5.69 -4.25 -12.87
N THR A 110 -5.49 -4.03 -11.57
CA THR A 110 -4.59 -2.97 -11.06
C THR A 110 -3.20 -2.96 -11.70
N LEU A 111 -2.60 -4.14 -11.97
CA LEU A 111 -1.28 -4.21 -12.61
C LEU A 111 -1.27 -3.81 -14.08
N MET A 112 -2.40 -3.96 -14.78
CA MET A 112 -2.58 -3.52 -16.17
C MET A 112 -2.72 -2.00 -16.28
N ARG A 113 -3.11 -1.33 -15.19
CA ARG A 113 -3.25 0.13 -15.08
C ARG A 113 -2.07 0.77 -14.35
N THR A 114 -0.87 0.25 -14.55
CA THR A 114 0.35 0.85 -13.99
C THR A 114 0.96 1.86 -14.95
N ARG A 115 1.65 2.87 -14.41
CA ARG A 115 2.38 3.89 -15.15
C ARG A 115 3.88 3.64 -14.97
N PRO A 116 4.68 3.58 -16.05
CA PRO A 116 6.13 3.44 -15.94
C PRO A 116 6.75 4.74 -15.41
N ALA A 117 7.67 4.61 -14.47
CA ALA A 117 8.41 5.73 -13.90
C ALA A 117 9.88 5.38 -13.66
N LEU A 118 10.67 6.42 -13.39
CA LEU A 118 12.07 6.31 -12.96
C LEU A 118 12.21 6.99 -11.61
N ILE A 119 12.74 6.29 -10.60
CA ILE A 119 13.29 6.93 -9.39
C ILE A 119 14.79 6.91 -9.55
N GLY A 120 15.42 8.07 -9.77
CA GLY A 120 16.82 8.11 -10.22
C GLY A 120 16.97 7.39 -11.56
N ASP A 121 17.85 6.38 -11.62
CA ASP A 121 18.06 5.48 -12.77
C ASP A 121 17.24 4.18 -12.69
N LEU A 122 16.47 3.99 -11.61
CA LEU A 122 15.75 2.74 -11.36
C LEU A 122 14.39 2.72 -12.07
N PRO A 123 14.16 1.83 -13.05
CA PRO A 123 12.85 1.63 -13.65
C PRO A 123 11.90 0.98 -12.64
N ILE A 124 10.72 1.58 -12.50
CA ILE A 124 9.66 1.12 -11.62
C ILE A 124 8.30 1.24 -12.31
N LYS A 125 7.33 0.48 -11.81
CA LYS A 125 5.91 0.63 -12.13
C LYS A 125 5.23 1.32 -10.95
N VAL A 126 4.29 2.22 -11.22
CA VAL A 126 3.50 2.92 -10.20
C VAL A 126 2.03 2.66 -10.48
N VAL A 127 1.27 2.29 -9.45
CA VAL A 127 -0.18 2.11 -9.56
C VAL A 127 -0.83 3.46 -9.94
N ALA A 128 -1.76 3.45 -10.89
CA ALA A 128 -2.46 4.66 -11.31
C ALA A 128 -3.26 5.29 -10.16
N VAL A 129 -3.36 6.62 -10.18
CA VAL A 129 -4.05 7.39 -9.11
C VAL A 129 -5.52 7.00 -8.96
N GLU A 130 -6.14 6.53 -10.04
CA GLU A 130 -7.52 6.04 -10.08
C GLU A 130 -7.69 4.76 -9.25
N ASP A 131 -6.75 3.81 -9.36
CA ASP A 131 -6.73 2.61 -8.52
C ASP A 131 -6.48 2.96 -7.05
N LEU A 132 -5.58 3.93 -6.78
CA LEU A 132 -5.34 4.41 -5.42
C LEU A 132 -6.59 5.07 -4.83
N ALA A 133 -7.26 5.93 -5.58
CA ALA A 133 -8.50 6.60 -5.18
C ALA A 133 -9.61 5.57 -4.88
N CYS A 134 -9.80 4.58 -5.74
CA CYS A 134 -10.76 3.50 -5.54
C CYS A 134 -10.45 2.67 -4.31
N ARG A 135 -9.17 2.36 -4.05
CA ARG A 135 -8.78 1.64 -2.84
C ARG A 135 -9.12 2.42 -1.58
N ILE A 136 -8.79 3.71 -1.55
CA ILE A 136 -9.08 4.57 -0.40
C ILE A 136 -10.61 4.72 -0.24
N ALA A 137 -11.36 4.87 -1.34
CA ALA A 137 -12.82 4.93 -1.30
C ALA A 137 -13.44 3.64 -0.74
N SER A 138 -12.95 2.46 -1.12
CA SER A 138 -13.42 1.18 -0.57
C SER A 138 -13.19 1.10 0.95
N GLU A 139 -12.08 1.64 1.45
CA GLU A 139 -11.84 1.76 2.88
C GLU A 139 -12.81 2.76 3.54
N MET A 140 -13.01 3.93 2.93
CA MET A 140 -13.94 4.96 3.42
C MET A 140 -15.41 4.53 3.36
N ILE A 141 -15.80 3.61 2.47
CA ILE A 141 -17.15 3.03 2.50
C ILE A 141 -17.38 2.22 3.79
N CYS A 142 -16.33 1.62 4.38
CA CYS A 142 -16.46 0.98 5.70
C CYS A 142 -16.81 2.01 6.78
N PHE A 143 -16.25 3.22 6.70
CA PHE A 143 -16.60 4.33 7.61
C PHE A 143 -18.10 4.67 7.55
N SER A 144 -18.70 4.66 6.36
CA SER A 144 -20.15 4.89 6.20
C SER A 144 -21.03 3.83 6.87
N ARG A 145 -20.45 2.67 7.22
CA ARG A 145 -21.12 1.56 7.91
C ARG A 145 -20.87 1.56 9.41
N GLY A 146 -20.14 2.55 9.94
CA GLY A 146 -19.79 2.64 11.36
C GLY A 146 -18.43 2.04 11.72
N ASP A 147 -17.67 1.54 10.74
CA ASP A 147 -16.36 0.94 11.00
C ASP A 147 -15.29 2.00 11.34
N SER A 148 -14.21 1.53 11.95
CA SER A 148 -13.00 2.33 12.15
C SER A 148 -12.13 2.33 10.90
N VAL A 149 -11.69 3.52 10.47
CA VAL A 149 -10.75 3.68 9.34
C VAL A 149 -9.55 4.56 9.74
N PRO A 150 -8.39 4.41 9.09
CA PRO A 150 -7.24 5.26 9.36
C PRO A 150 -7.57 6.75 9.12
N PRO A 151 -7.13 7.69 9.99
CA PRO A 151 -7.45 9.11 9.86
C PRO A 151 -7.02 9.71 8.51
N LYS A 152 -5.94 9.18 7.92
CA LYS A 152 -5.44 9.64 6.61
C LYS A 152 -6.42 9.40 5.46
N CYS A 153 -7.30 8.41 5.55
CA CYS A 153 -8.12 7.98 4.41
C CYS A 153 -9.12 9.05 3.96
N ALA A 154 -9.68 9.84 4.88
CA ALA A 154 -10.63 10.90 4.53
C ALA A 154 -9.96 12.00 3.68
N ASP A 155 -8.81 12.49 4.14
CA ASP A 155 -8.05 13.53 3.46
C ASP A 155 -7.40 13.01 2.16
N ASP A 156 -6.82 11.81 2.18
CA ASP A 156 -6.23 11.19 0.99
C ASP A 156 -7.30 10.96 -0.10
N HIS A 157 -8.52 10.55 0.27
CA HIS A 157 -9.65 10.44 -0.66
C HIS A 157 -10.08 11.79 -1.23
N ALA A 158 -10.23 12.81 -0.37
CA ALA A 158 -10.65 14.15 -0.78
C ALA A 158 -9.66 14.81 -1.76
N ARG A 159 -8.36 14.51 -1.64
CA ARG A 159 -7.33 14.96 -2.59
C ARG A 159 -7.33 14.12 -3.86
N ALA A 160 -7.36 12.79 -3.75
CA ALA A 160 -7.33 11.89 -4.90
C ALA A 160 -8.48 12.14 -5.86
N ARG A 161 -9.71 12.33 -5.36
CA ARG A 161 -10.88 12.57 -6.22
C ARG A 161 -10.78 13.83 -7.09
N GLN A 162 -9.87 14.77 -6.79
CA GLN A 162 -9.70 16.00 -7.56
C GLN A 162 -8.88 15.81 -8.84
N VAL A 163 -8.14 14.70 -8.95
CA VAL A 163 -7.19 14.47 -10.07
C VAL A 163 -7.48 13.21 -10.87
N VAL A 164 -8.45 12.39 -10.45
CA VAL A 164 -8.81 11.17 -11.17
C VAL A 164 -9.50 11.50 -12.48
N ASP A 165 -9.18 10.71 -13.51
CA ASP A 165 -9.99 10.63 -14.72
C ASP A 165 -11.26 9.81 -14.44
N VAL A 166 -12.43 10.38 -14.81
CA VAL A 166 -13.74 9.82 -14.48
C VAL A 166 -13.97 8.45 -15.14
N ASP A 167 -13.52 8.25 -16.37
CA ASP A 167 -13.73 6.99 -17.09
C ASP A 167 -12.77 5.90 -16.61
N LEU A 168 -11.57 6.28 -16.20
CA LEU A 168 -10.58 5.36 -15.64
C LEU A 168 -10.94 4.96 -14.20
N VAL A 169 -11.41 5.90 -13.37
CA VAL A 169 -11.77 5.60 -11.97
C VAL A 169 -12.99 4.71 -11.87
N GLU A 170 -14.00 4.87 -12.72
CA GLU A 170 -15.16 3.97 -12.74
C GLU A 170 -14.79 2.53 -13.14
N ARG A 171 -13.78 2.37 -14.01
CA ARG A 171 -13.24 1.04 -14.34
C ARG A 171 -12.49 0.44 -13.16
N ALA A 172 -11.61 1.21 -12.52
CA ALA A 172 -10.86 0.75 -11.35
C ALA A 172 -11.78 0.44 -10.16
N TRP A 173 -12.89 1.17 -10.02
CA TRP A 173 -13.85 0.97 -8.93
C TRP A 173 -14.53 -0.40 -8.99
N ARG A 174 -14.85 -0.90 -10.18
CA ARG A 174 -15.46 -2.22 -10.36
C ARG A 174 -14.59 -3.35 -9.80
N ASP A 175 -13.27 -3.18 -9.83
CA ASP A 175 -12.32 -4.15 -9.28
C ASP A 175 -12.22 -4.05 -7.75
N GLN A 176 -12.24 -2.83 -7.21
CA GLN A 176 -11.97 -2.56 -5.79
C GLN A 176 -13.22 -2.68 -4.91
N ARG A 177 -14.41 -2.43 -5.46
CA ARG A 177 -15.66 -2.44 -4.72
C ARG A 177 -16.05 -3.85 -4.28
N ARG A 178 -16.66 -3.96 -3.11
CA ARG A 178 -17.37 -5.17 -2.69
C ARG A 178 -18.74 -5.22 -3.36
N GLU A 179 -19.37 -6.39 -3.35
CA GLU A 179 -20.73 -6.56 -3.89
C GLU A 179 -21.75 -5.63 -3.24
N MET A 180 -21.58 -5.38 -1.93
CA MET A 180 -22.43 -4.51 -1.11
C MET A 180 -22.06 -3.00 -1.18
N ASP A 181 -20.97 -2.65 -1.85
CA ASP A 181 -20.55 -1.25 -2.03
C ASP A 181 -21.33 -0.63 -3.21
N PRO A 182 -21.41 0.72 -3.29
CA PRO A 182 -22.09 1.40 -4.39
C PRO A 182 -21.59 0.96 -5.77
N LEU A 183 -22.49 0.95 -6.76
CA LEU A 183 -22.19 0.45 -8.10
C LEU A 183 -21.18 1.33 -8.85
N THR A 184 -21.19 2.64 -8.58
CA THR A 184 -20.32 3.63 -9.21
C THR A 184 -19.41 4.31 -8.20
N TYR A 185 -18.26 4.79 -8.67
CA TYR A 185 -17.34 5.57 -7.85
C TYR A 185 -17.95 6.92 -7.44
N ALA A 186 -18.75 7.51 -8.34
CA ALA A 186 -19.51 8.72 -8.05
C ALA A 186 -20.47 8.54 -6.85
N ASP A 187 -21.27 7.47 -6.83
CA ASP A 187 -22.19 7.18 -5.72
C ASP A 187 -21.42 6.91 -4.42
N ALA A 188 -20.29 6.19 -4.52
CA ALA A 188 -19.42 5.96 -3.37
C ALA A 188 -18.89 7.28 -2.80
N THR A 189 -18.49 8.23 -3.65
CA THR A 189 -18.01 9.54 -3.23
C THR A 189 -19.08 10.34 -2.49
N VAL A 190 -20.33 10.32 -2.97
CA VAL A 190 -21.47 10.97 -2.29
C VAL A 190 -21.71 10.35 -0.93
N GLN A 191 -21.76 9.01 -0.85
CA GLN A 191 -21.97 8.29 0.40
C GLN A 191 -20.85 8.55 1.42
N ILE A 192 -19.60 8.62 0.97
CA ILE A 192 -18.45 8.95 1.83
C ILE A 192 -18.57 10.37 2.39
N ALA A 193 -19.00 11.34 1.56
CA ALA A 193 -19.19 12.72 2.00
C ALA A 193 -20.28 12.82 3.09
N ASP A 194 -21.46 12.25 2.83
CA ASP A 194 -22.57 12.19 3.78
C ASP A 194 -22.16 11.53 5.11
N ALA A 195 -21.43 10.41 5.03
CA ALA A 195 -20.93 9.70 6.20
C ALA A 195 -19.95 10.55 7.01
N THR A 196 -19.07 11.29 6.34
CA THR A 196 -18.09 12.18 6.96
C THR A 196 -18.77 13.32 7.70
N GLU A 197 -19.78 13.95 7.09
CA GLU A 197 -20.58 15.02 7.71
C GLU A 197 -21.33 14.53 8.95
N ARG A 198 -21.87 13.30 8.90
CA ARG A 198 -22.59 12.69 10.02
C ARG A 198 -21.69 12.01 11.06
N GLN A 199 -20.37 11.99 10.83
CA GLN A 199 -19.41 11.25 11.66
C GLN A 199 -19.83 9.79 11.89
N ALA A 200 -20.27 9.12 10.82
CA ALA A 200 -20.90 7.81 10.90
C ALA A 200 -19.99 6.71 11.48
N GLY A 201 -18.69 6.78 11.22
CA GLY A 201 -17.68 5.86 11.72
C GLY A 201 -16.64 6.52 12.63
N LYS A 202 -15.52 5.81 12.87
CA LYS A 202 -14.44 6.32 13.72
C LYS A 202 -13.14 6.47 12.94
N LEU A 203 -12.54 7.65 12.99
CA LEU A 203 -11.16 7.84 12.53
C LEU A 203 -10.22 7.37 13.64
N ALA A 204 -9.59 6.21 13.44
CA ALA A 204 -8.73 5.59 14.44
C ALA A 204 -7.43 5.14 13.79
N SER A 205 -6.30 5.60 14.33
CA SER A 205 -4.99 5.16 13.89
C SER A 205 -4.84 3.65 14.10
N GLN A 206 -4.51 2.93 13.04
CA GLN A 206 -4.07 1.55 13.18
C GLN A 206 -2.67 1.58 13.80
N VAL A 207 -2.58 1.23 15.09
CA VAL A 207 -1.30 1.06 15.76
C VAL A 207 -0.72 -0.26 15.27
N TYR A 208 0.50 -0.22 14.73
CA TYR A 208 1.22 -1.44 14.37
C TYR A 208 1.33 -2.32 15.62
N CYS A 209 1.06 -3.62 15.49
CA CYS A 209 1.10 -4.52 16.62
C CYS A 209 2.56 -4.68 17.09
N THR A 210 2.86 -4.15 18.27
CA THR A 210 4.17 -4.28 18.94
C THR A 210 4.19 -5.39 19.99
N ASP A 211 3.13 -6.17 20.07
CA ASP A 211 3.08 -7.36 20.92
C ASP A 211 3.99 -8.44 20.34
N SER A 212 5.09 -8.73 21.03
CA SER A 212 6.09 -9.72 20.60
C SER A 212 5.57 -11.15 20.64
N ASP A 213 4.46 -11.38 21.35
CA ASP A 213 3.85 -12.70 21.53
C ASP A 213 2.61 -12.86 20.64
N ALA A 214 2.23 -11.82 19.89
CA ALA A 214 1.10 -11.87 18.98
C ALA A 214 1.32 -12.89 17.86
N VAL A 215 0.38 -13.83 17.74
CA VAL A 215 0.37 -14.82 16.66
C VAL A 215 -0.63 -14.40 15.58
N CYS A 216 -0.12 -14.11 14.38
CA CYS A 216 -0.98 -13.87 13.23
C CYS A 216 -1.59 -15.18 12.73
N ARG A 217 -2.91 -15.33 12.84
CA ARG A 217 -3.66 -16.52 12.35
C ARG A 217 -3.55 -16.78 10.84
N HIS A 218 -3.08 -15.79 10.08
CA HIS A 218 -2.92 -15.88 8.63
C HIS A 218 -1.49 -16.26 8.23
N CYS A 219 -0.52 -16.13 9.13
CA CYS A 219 0.86 -16.49 8.84
C CYS A 219 1.01 -17.98 8.64
N ARG A 220 1.68 -18.37 7.56
CA ARG A 220 2.11 -19.74 7.30
C ARG A 220 3.51 -19.75 6.72
N ASP A 221 4.34 -20.61 7.27
CA ASP A 221 5.59 -20.98 6.64
C ASP A 221 5.30 -21.70 5.33
N THR A 222 6.14 -21.42 4.33
CA THR A 222 6.14 -22.12 3.05
C THR A 222 7.49 -22.80 2.83
N VAL A 223 7.69 -23.38 1.65
CA VAL A 223 8.98 -23.93 1.26
C VAL A 223 10.03 -22.82 1.11
N ASP A 224 9.63 -21.67 0.56
CA ASP A 224 10.54 -20.55 0.26
C ASP A 224 10.59 -19.49 1.36
N PHE A 225 9.50 -19.31 2.11
CA PHE A 225 9.37 -18.22 3.07
C PHE A 225 9.14 -18.74 4.48
N LYS A 226 10.07 -18.40 5.38
CA LYS A 226 10.00 -18.69 6.82
C LYS A 226 9.73 -17.41 7.60
N VAL A 227 8.66 -17.39 8.37
CA VAL A 227 8.25 -16.22 9.15
C VAL A 227 9.19 -16.06 10.34
N ALA A 228 9.77 -14.88 10.48
CA ALA A 228 10.63 -14.52 11.59
C ALA A 228 9.80 -14.27 12.86
N SER A 229 10.45 -14.39 14.03
CA SER A 229 9.77 -14.09 15.29
C SER A 229 9.39 -12.60 15.36
N PRO A 230 8.20 -12.23 15.88
CA PRO A 230 7.82 -10.83 16.05
C PRO A 230 8.83 -10.04 16.89
N LYS A 231 9.41 -10.67 17.92
CA LYS A 231 10.49 -10.10 18.75
C LYS A 231 11.68 -9.62 17.92
N SER A 232 12.14 -10.43 16.96
CA SER A 232 13.26 -10.06 16.08
C SER A 232 12.90 -8.91 15.16
N VAL A 233 11.67 -8.92 14.61
CA VAL A 233 11.17 -7.86 13.72
C VAL A 233 11.06 -6.52 14.46
N ILE A 234 10.43 -6.53 15.64
CA ILE A 234 10.23 -5.32 16.45
C ILE A 234 11.57 -4.70 16.86
N ALA A 235 12.55 -5.52 17.27
CA ALA A 235 13.88 -5.05 17.64
C ALA A 235 14.61 -4.33 16.48
N ILE A 236 14.33 -4.71 15.23
CA ILE A 236 14.90 -4.08 14.04
C ILE A 236 14.18 -2.77 13.69
N LEU A 237 12.85 -2.79 13.68
CA LEU A 237 12.04 -1.64 13.28
C LEU A 237 12.03 -0.54 14.35
N GLY A 238 12.34 -0.88 15.61
CA GLY A 238 12.45 0.10 16.69
C GLY A 238 11.11 0.64 17.17
N TYR A 239 10.02 -0.11 16.92
CA TYR A 239 8.73 0.17 17.55
C TYR A 239 8.83 -0.22 19.04
N CYS A 240 9.16 0.74 19.90
CA CYS A 240 9.04 0.61 21.35
C CYS A 240 7.67 1.11 21.80
#